data_AF-A0A1L9PIL3-F1
#
_entry.id   AF-A0A1L9PIL3-F1
#
_cell.length_a   1.000
_cell.length_b   1.000
_cell.length_c   1.000
_cell.angle_alpha   90.00
_cell.angle_beta   90.00
_cell.angle_gamma   90.00
#
_symmetry.space_group_name_H-M   'P 1'
#
loop_
_entity.id
_entity.type
_entity.pdbx_description
1 polymer ?
#
loop_
_entity_poly.entity_id
_entity_poly.type
_entity_poly.pdbx_seq_one_letter_code
_entity_poly.pdbx_strand_id
1 'polypeptide(L)'
;MYPRIWKPFVLIAGTFPAVTAQICNSPNGSYYFIENQPQLDALADTCTTLNASLNILPPYDGPFYLPNIRNITGNIRYQNDYDASKSEPTPTSIDLPDLEYCASVYLGSLPSLRNVSMPKLKTVDWNLQVDYAPEIDFRAVQTAEYASFTGGDLSRIRLDSLREVRQRLVLCNKNACNESITASKPFDISLPRLESVGTVRLGGRISSLDMPQFNKVSGNGGEFYGFRLDTEGGPTLNLTFPQLRGVYSYMSLAGEIGSLSMPNFKNTTQSRLTVNASSVLDINLPIEFADDISLYGDISSVQFPNLKHVDSLNINSNLELDCDSTLDTLAMTLNTTVGSGDGLSCTSSNGGSAKPPKSRLVSWWVLLGWLVCLS
;
A
#
# COMPACT_ATOMS: atom_id res chain seq x y z
N MET A 1 5.29 -10.60 -83.58
CA MET A 1 5.73 -11.48 -82.48
C MET A 1 6.72 -10.68 -81.64
N TYR A 2 6.28 -10.16 -80.49
CA TYR A 2 7.05 -9.25 -79.63
C TYR A 2 8.02 -10.02 -78.71
N PRO A 3 9.28 -9.60 -78.53
CA PRO A 3 10.11 -10.14 -77.46
C PRO A 3 9.80 -9.41 -76.15
N ARG A 4 9.43 -10.19 -75.12
CA ARG A 4 9.24 -9.73 -73.74
C ARG A 4 10.61 -9.48 -73.11
N ILE A 5 10.88 -8.22 -72.77
CA ILE A 5 12.02 -7.79 -71.95
C ILE A 5 11.68 -8.09 -70.49
N TRP A 6 12.40 -9.01 -69.88
CA TRP A 6 12.29 -9.34 -68.46
C TRP A 6 13.32 -8.49 -67.69
N LYS A 7 12.86 -7.52 -66.91
CA LYS A 7 13.72 -6.76 -65.99
C LYS A 7 13.85 -7.54 -64.67
N PRO A 8 15.06 -7.77 -64.16
CA PRO A 8 15.21 -8.33 -62.82
C PRO A 8 14.85 -7.26 -61.77
N PHE A 9 13.97 -7.63 -60.84
CA PHE A 9 13.75 -6.90 -59.60
C PHE A 9 15.00 -7.03 -58.72
N VAL A 10 15.63 -5.89 -58.41
CA VAL A 10 16.66 -5.80 -57.38
C VAL A 10 15.96 -5.80 -56.02
N LEU A 11 16.09 -6.89 -55.27
CA LEU A 11 15.74 -6.96 -53.85
C LEU A 11 16.81 -6.18 -53.07
N ILE A 12 16.48 -4.96 -52.64
CA ILE A 12 17.25 -4.25 -51.63
C ILE A 12 16.96 -4.95 -50.30
N ALA A 13 17.86 -5.81 -49.86
CA ALA A 13 17.87 -6.32 -48.50
C ALA A 13 18.17 -5.14 -47.57
N GLY A 14 17.10 -4.56 -47.00
CA GLY A 14 17.23 -3.59 -45.92
C GLY A 14 17.90 -4.26 -44.74
N THR A 15 19.18 -3.95 -44.52
CA THR A 15 19.87 -4.25 -43.27
C THR A 15 19.20 -3.41 -42.19
N PHE A 16 18.20 -3.98 -41.52
CA PHE A 16 17.82 -3.46 -40.21
C PHE A 16 19.06 -3.62 -39.33
N PRO A 17 19.59 -2.55 -38.71
CA PRO A 17 20.60 -2.72 -37.69
C PRO A 17 19.96 -3.59 -36.60
N ALA A 18 20.42 -4.84 -36.51
CA ALA A 18 20.21 -5.61 -35.31
C ALA A 18 20.83 -4.78 -34.20
N VAL A 19 20.00 -4.21 -33.32
CA VAL A 19 20.48 -3.61 -32.08
C VAL A 19 21.06 -4.77 -31.28
N THR A 20 22.33 -5.06 -31.48
CA THR A 20 23.05 -6.03 -30.68
C THR A 20 23.03 -5.48 -29.26
N ALA A 21 22.48 -6.25 -28.32
CA ALA A 21 22.45 -5.88 -26.92
C ALA A 21 23.91 -5.71 -26.44
N GLN A 22 24.41 -4.48 -26.44
CA GLN A 22 25.75 -4.15 -26.00
C GLN A 22 25.76 -4.04 -24.48
N ILE A 23 26.50 -4.95 -23.85
CA ILE A 23 26.67 -5.03 -22.39
C ILE A 23 27.91 -4.22 -22.02
N CYS A 24 27.73 -3.27 -21.12
CA CYS A 24 28.82 -2.46 -20.58
C CYS A 24 29.09 -2.85 -19.14
N ASN A 25 30.36 -3.12 -18.84
CA ASN A 25 30.84 -3.42 -17.50
C ASN A 25 31.54 -2.18 -16.94
N SER A 26 31.38 -1.93 -15.64
CA SER A 26 32.08 -0.82 -14.99
C SER A 26 33.61 -1.04 -15.04
N PRO A 27 34.40 0.01 -15.32
CA PRO A 27 35.85 -0.02 -15.18
C PRO A 27 36.31 -0.43 -13.77
N ASN A 28 35.51 -0.11 -12.76
CA ASN A 28 35.79 -0.35 -11.33
C ASN A 28 35.07 -1.60 -10.80
N GLY A 29 34.61 -2.49 -11.70
CA GLY A 29 33.92 -3.74 -11.39
C GLY A 29 32.43 -3.56 -11.10
N SER A 30 32.07 -2.75 -10.10
CA SER A 30 30.71 -2.77 -9.54
C SER A 30 29.87 -1.50 -9.74
N TYR A 31 30.49 -0.36 -10.05
CA TYR A 31 29.81 0.95 -10.03
C TYR A 31 30.25 1.87 -11.16
N TYR A 32 29.31 2.56 -11.79
CA TYR A 32 29.57 3.81 -12.51
C TYR A 32 29.29 4.98 -11.57
N PHE A 33 30.23 5.90 -11.48
CA PHE A 33 30.08 7.15 -10.76
C PHE A 33 29.73 8.24 -11.78
N ILE A 34 28.56 8.85 -11.60
CA ILE A 34 28.01 9.84 -12.53
C ILE A 34 27.95 11.18 -11.82
N GLU A 35 28.74 12.12 -12.30
CA GLU A 35 28.84 13.50 -11.80
C GLU A 35 28.25 14.52 -12.78
N ASN A 36 27.99 14.12 -14.04
CA ASN A 36 27.46 15.00 -15.07
C ASN A 36 26.77 14.24 -16.24
N GLN A 37 25.98 14.95 -17.03
CA GLN A 37 25.22 14.42 -18.17
C GLN A 37 26.09 13.81 -19.29
N PRO A 38 27.24 14.39 -19.70
CA PRO A 38 28.09 13.77 -20.73
C PRO A 38 28.57 12.35 -20.42
N GLN A 39 28.75 12.00 -19.14
CA GLN A 39 29.05 10.62 -18.73
C GLN A 39 27.89 9.65 -19.01
N LEU A 40 26.65 10.12 -18.85
CA LEU A 40 25.44 9.35 -19.19
C LEU A 40 25.29 9.22 -20.70
N ASP A 41 25.53 10.29 -21.44
CA ASP A 41 25.43 10.29 -22.91
C ASP A 41 26.37 9.25 -23.52
N ALA A 42 27.62 9.19 -23.04
CA ALA A 42 28.59 8.17 -23.47
C ALA A 42 28.14 6.73 -23.19
N LEU A 43 27.44 6.50 -22.08
CA LEU A 43 26.83 5.20 -21.77
C LEU A 43 25.63 4.92 -22.67
N ALA A 44 24.74 5.89 -22.89
CA ALA A 44 23.55 5.74 -23.71
C ALA A 44 23.84 5.52 -25.20
N ASP A 45 24.97 6.04 -25.70
CA ASP A 45 25.40 5.90 -27.09
C ASP A 45 25.94 4.49 -27.40
N THR A 46 26.45 3.80 -26.39
CA THR A 46 27.19 2.55 -26.57
C THR A 46 26.51 1.36 -25.90
N CYS A 47 25.72 1.56 -24.86
CA CYS A 47 25.22 0.48 -24.04
C CYS A 47 23.71 0.31 -24.23
N THR A 48 23.24 -0.91 -24.04
CA THR A 48 21.82 -1.23 -23.86
C THR A 48 21.57 -1.96 -22.54
N THR A 49 22.60 -2.60 -22.00
CA THR A 49 22.60 -3.24 -20.68
C THR A 49 23.83 -2.78 -19.91
N LEU A 50 23.61 -2.27 -18.70
CA LEU A 50 24.68 -1.95 -17.76
C LEU A 50 24.80 -3.07 -16.75
N ASN A 51 25.94 -3.75 -16.75
CA ASN A 51 26.26 -4.76 -15.76
C ASN A 51 27.01 -4.15 -14.57
N ALA A 52 26.38 -3.16 -13.93
CA ALA A 52 26.92 -2.42 -12.80
C ALA A 52 25.80 -1.61 -12.11
N SER A 53 26.10 -1.06 -10.94
CA SER A 53 25.25 -0.04 -10.30
C SER A 53 25.56 1.36 -10.85
N LEU A 54 24.56 2.24 -10.86
CA LEU A 54 24.70 3.67 -11.14
C LEU A 54 24.67 4.45 -9.83
N ASN A 55 25.79 5.08 -9.49
CA ASN A 55 25.88 6.01 -8.36
C ASN A 55 25.89 7.43 -8.91
N ILE A 56 24.82 8.17 -8.66
CA ILE A 56 24.75 9.60 -8.93
C ILE A 56 25.51 10.30 -7.80
N LEU A 57 26.55 11.04 -8.16
CA LEU A 57 27.42 11.74 -7.24
C LEU A 57 27.24 13.25 -7.33
N PRO A 58 27.42 13.98 -6.21
CA PRO A 58 27.76 15.39 -6.26
C PRO A 58 28.97 15.64 -7.18
N PRO A 59 29.02 16.73 -7.97
CA PRO A 59 28.11 17.87 -7.97
C PRO A 59 26.99 17.78 -9.04
N TYR A 60 26.46 16.59 -9.35
CA TYR A 60 25.43 16.44 -10.38
C TYR A 60 24.24 17.36 -10.11
N ASP A 61 23.95 18.25 -11.06
CA ASP A 61 22.84 19.18 -11.03
C ASP A 61 22.02 19.11 -12.33
N GLY A 62 20.78 19.58 -12.27
CA GLY A 62 19.90 19.61 -13.40
C GLY A 62 19.33 18.23 -13.77
N PRO A 63 18.94 18.02 -15.03
CA PRO A 63 18.28 16.80 -15.45
C PRO A 63 19.26 15.61 -15.50
N PHE A 64 18.85 14.48 -14.94
CA PHE A 64 19.49 13.17 -15.13
C PHE A 64 18.72 12.41 -16.20
N TYR A 65 19.27 12.36 -17.42
CA TYR A 65 18.63 11.72 -18.56
C TYR A 65 19.49 10.57 -19.08
N LEU A 66 18.96 9.33 -19.08
CA LEU A 66 19.69 8.16 -19.56
C LEU A 66 18.81 7.31 -20.49
N PRO A 67 18.80 7.62 -21.80
CA PRO A 67 18.05 6.86 -22.80
C PRO A 67 18.78 5.59 -23.23
N ASN A 68 18.12 4.74 -24.04
CA ASN A 68 18.64 3.52 -24.68
C ASN A 68 19.04 2.37 -23.74
N ILE A 69 19.31 2.63 -22.46
CA ILE A 69 19.58 1.60 -21.45
C ILE A 69 18.28 0.91 -21.06
N ARG A 70 18.21 -0.40 -21.32
CA ARG A 70 17.04 -1.23 -20.99
C ARG A 70 17.21 -2.02 -19.71
N ASN A 71 18.44 -2.40 -19.36
CA ASN A 71 18.70 -3.24 -18.20
C ASN A 71 19.85 -2.67 -17.37
N ILE A 72 19.67 -2.59 -16.06
CA ILE A 72 20.73 -2.26 -15.10
C ILE A 72 20.77 -3.40 -14.08
N THR A 73 21.81 -4.23 -14.08
CA THR A 73 21.88 -5.37 -13.15
C THR A 73 22.13 -4.96 -11.71
N GLY A 74 22.62 -3.73 -11.51
CA GLY A 74 22.85 -3.15 -10.20
C GLY A 74 21.78 -2.17 -9.75
N ASN A 75 22.15 -1.36 -8.76
CA ASN A 75 21.29 -0.38 -8.14
C ASN A 75 21.44 0.98 -8.82
N ILE A 76 20.37 1.75 -8.89
CA ILE A 76 20.40 3.19 -9.16
C ILE A 76 20.30 3.89 -7.81
N ARG A 77 21.30 4.67 -7.42
CA ARG A 77 21.26 5.41 -6.16
C ARG A 77 21.91 6.77 -6.26
N TYR A 78 21.37 7.72 -5.51
CA TYR A 78 22.11 8.94 -5.19
C TYR A 78 23.01 8.64 -3.99
N GLN A 79 24.32 8.82 -4.17
CA GLN A 79 25.28 8.65 -3.08
C GLN A 79 25.52 10.01 -2.42
N ASN A 80 25.00 10.16 -1.21
CA ASN A 80 25.31 11.27 -0.34
C ASN A 80 26.34 10.78 0.70
N ASP A 81 27.62 11.06 0.48
CA ASP A 81 28.67 10.77 1.45
C ASP A 81 28.61 11.81 2.59
N TYR A 82 27.71 11.56 3.54
CA TYR A 82 27.88 11.85 4.98
C TYR A 82 28.41 13.23 5.41
N ASP A 83 28.01 14.33 4.76
CA ASP A 83 28.11 15.65 5.38
C ASP A 83 26.81 16.46 5.19
N ALA A 84 25.85 16.21 6.07
CA ALA A 84 24.56 16.91 6.12
C ALA A 84 24.68 18.44 6.29
N SER A 85 25.90 18.97 6.50
CA SER A 85 26.16 20.40 6.59
C SER A 85 26.32 21.10 5.23
N LYS A 86 26.53 20.35 4.13
CA LYS A 86 26.63 20.92 2.79
C LYS A 86 25.40 20.58 1.97
N SER A 87 24.64 21.61 1.61
CA SER A 87 23.61 21.53 0.57
C SER A 87 24.30 21.40 -0.78
N GLU A 88 24.65 20.18 -1.16
CA GLU A 88 25.20 19.90 -2.48
C GLU A 88 24.08 19.93 -3.54
N PRO A 89 24.41 20.34 -4.77
CA PRO A 89 23.44 20.29 -5.86
C PRO A 89 22.96 18.85 -6.05
N THR A 90 21.69 18.72 -6.40
CA THR A 90 21.01 17.44 -6.60
C THR A 90 20.24 17.47 -7.91
N PRO A 91 20.08 16.33 -8.61
CA PRO A 91 19.30 16.28 -9.84
C PRO A 91 17.88 16.84 -9.67
N THR A 92 17.42 17.63 -10.64
CA THR A 92 16.06 18.19 -10.66
C THR A 92 15.05 17.22 -11.28
N SER A 93 15.50 16.33 -12.17
CA SER A 93 14.72 15.24 -12.78
C SER A 93 15.56 13.98 -12.90
N ILE A 94 14.92 12.81 -12.88
CA ILE A 94 15.56 11.53 -13.20
C ILE A 94 14.69 10.78 -14.21
N ASP A 95 15.16 10.68 -15.44
CA ASP A 95 14.43 10.16 -16.58
C ASP A 95 15.21 9.02 -17.26
N LEU A 96 14.70 7.79 -17.14
CA LEU A 96 15.23 6.60 -17.81
C LEU A 96 14.13 5.99 -18.70
N PRO A 97 13.86 6.58 -19.87
CA PRO A 97 12.64 6.29 -20.66
C PRO A 97 12.59 4.88 -21.24
N ASP A 98 13.74 4.21 -21.36
CA ASP A 98 13.88 2.90 -21.98
C ASP A 98 14.16 1.76 -21.00
N LEU A 99 14.34 2.08 -19.71
CA LEU A 99 14.66 1.09 -18.69
C LEU A 99 13.49 0.12 -18.50
N GLU A 100 13.76 -1.18 -18.62
CA GLU A 100 12.80 -2.28 -18.46
C GLU A 100 13.06 -3.09 -17.17
N TYR A 101 14.31 -3.15 -16.70
CA TYR A 101 14.71 -3.92 -15.53
C TYR A 101 15.81 -3.23 -14.72
N CYS A 102 15.68 -3.25 -13.39
CA CYS A 102 16.77 -2.89 -12.48
C CYS A 102 16.73 -3.70 -11.18
N ALA A 103 17.88 -3.86 -10.50
CA ALA A 103 17.90 -4.54 -9.21
C ALA A 103 17.26 -3.70 -8.10
N SER A 104 17.55 -2.40 -8.05
CA SER A 104 16.94 -1.46 -7.11
C SER A 104 17.05 -0.02 -7.57
N VAL A 105 16.15 0.82 -7.06
CA VAL A 105 16.15 2.27 -7.17
C VAL A 105 16.11 2.86 -5.75
N TYR A 106 17.10 3.67 -5.41
CA TYR A 106 17.24 4.35 -4.12
C TYR A 106 17.47 5.84 -4.33
N LEU A 107 16.37 6.59 -4.45
CA LEU A 107 16.39 8.02 -4.69
C LEU A 107 15.89 8.75 -3.43
N GLY A 108 16.75 8.80 -2.42
CA GLY A 108 16.51 9.50 -1.17
C GLY A 108 17.33 10.78 -1.05
N SER A 109 16.87 11.73 -0.23
CA SER A 109 17.60 12.96 0.12
C SER A 109 17.94 13.87 -1.08
N LEU A 110 16.98 14.02 -2.01
CA LEU A 110 17.11 14.85 -3.22
C LEU A 110 16.13 16.05 -3.17
N PRO A 111 16.46 17.16 -2.47
CA PRO A 111 15.52 18.26 -2.22
C PRO A 111 15.13 19.06 -3.49
N SER A 112 15.98 19.06 -4.52
CA SER A 112 15.68 19.73 -5.80
C SER A 112 14.84 18.87 -6.75
N LEU A 113 14.68 17.57 -6.46
CA LEU A 113 14.00 16.63 -7.35
C LEU A 113 12.53 17.01 -7.52
N ARG A 114 12.08 17.05 -8.77
CA ARG A 114 10.70 17.41 -9.14
C ARG A 114 9.97 16.28 -9.82
N ASN A 115 10.69 15.42 -10.53
CA ASN A 115 10.10 14.24 -11.14
C ASN A 115 11.06 13.05 -11.19
N VAL A 116 10.49 11.85 -11.24
CA VAL A 116 11.19 10.60 -11.56
C VAL A 116 10.34 9.82 -12.54
N SER A 117 10.93 9.43 -13.67
CA SER A 117 10.23 8.72 -14.75
C SER A 117 11.03 7.52 -15.23
N MET A 118 10.48 6.32 -15.04
CA MET A 118 10.96 5.08 -15.65
C MET A 118 9.76 4.32 -16.22
N PRO A 119 9.09 4.87 -17.25
CA PRO A 119 7.75 4.46 -17.65
C PRO A 119 7.68 3.07 -18.29
N LYS A 120 8.83 2.49 -18.66
CA LYS A 120 8.93 1.13 -19.21
C LYS A 120 9.47 0.11 -18.20
N LEU A 121 9.81 0.54 -16.98
CA LEU A 121 10.39 -0.34 -15.95
C LEU A 121 9.32 -1.35 -15.54
N LYS A 122 9.57 -2.65 -15.76
CA LYS A 122 8.61 -3.73 -15.49
C LYS A 122 8.86 -4.39 -14.16
N THR A 123 10.14 -4.58 -13.82
CA THR A 123 10.55 -5.36 -12.66
C THR A 123 11.63 -4.63 -11.89
N VAL A 124 11.44 -4.55 -10.57
CA VAL A 124 12.46 -4.14 -9.61
C VAL A 124 12.67 -5.30 -8.65
N ASP A 125 13.86 -5.89 -8.64
CA ASP A 125 14.07 -7.14 -7.89
C ASP A 125 13.99 -6.96 -6.38
N TRP A 126 14.42 -5.80 -5.88
CA TRP A 126 14.49 -5.56 -4.45
C TRP A 126 13.74 -4.29 -4.03
N ASN A 127 14.38 -3.12 -4.07
CA ASN A 127 13.76 -1.92 -3.52
C ASN A 127 13.48 -0.87 -4.60
N LEU A 128 12.26 -0.34 -4.59
CA LEU A 128 11.84 0.82 -5.36
C LEU A 128 11.52 1.96 -4.37
N GLN A 129 12.50 2.80 -4.09
CA GLN A 129 12.38 3.91 -3.15
C GLN A 129 12.63 5.25 -3.83
N VAL A 130 11.67 6.16 -3.68
CA VAL A 130 11.79 7.56 -4.11
C VAL A 130 11.21 8.47 -3.04
N ASP A 131 12.02 9.40 -2.54
CA ASP A 131 11.60 10.38 -1.55
C ASP A 131 11.60 11.79 -2.15
N TYR A 132 10.67 12.63 -1.70
CA TYR A 132 10.54 14.06 -1.99
C TYR A 132 10.24 14.45 -3.44
N ALA A 133 10.01 13.50 -4.35
CA ALA A 133 9.59 13.79 -5.72
C ALA A 133 8.05 14.02 -5.79
N PRO A 134 7.58 15.18 -6.26
CA PRO A 134 6.17 15.44 -6.50
C PRO A 134 5.53 14.50 -7.53
N GLU A 135 6.22 14.26 -8.65
CA GLU A 135 5.72 13.48 -9.77
C GLU A 135 6.54 12.22 -10.00
N ILE A 136 5.87 11.07 -9.98
CA ILE A 136 6.51 9.76 -10.08
C ILE A 136 5.80 8.91 -11.12
N ASP A 137 6.54 8.42 -12.13
CA ASP A 137 6.02 7.58 -13.20
C ASP A 137 6.75 6.23 -13.30
N PHE A 138 6.13 5.21 -12.71
CA PHE A 138 6.52 3.81 -12.78
C PHE A 138 5.38 2.95 -13.36
N ARG A 139 4.63 3.51 -14.34
CA ARG A 139 3.38 2.93 -14.86
C ARG A 139 3.46 1.47 -15.31
N ALA A 140 4.64 1.00 -15.73
CA ALA A 140 4.85 -0.35 -16.24
C ALA A 140 5.30 -1.34 -15.16
N VAL A 141 5.63 -0.89 -13.94
CA VAL A 141 6.13 -1.78 -12.88
C VAL A 141 5.03 -2.75 -12.52
N GLN A 142 5.35 -4.05 -12.56
CA GLN A 142 4.42 -5.14 -12.27
C GLN A 142 4.70 -5.74 -10.90
N THR A 143 5.98 -5.85 -10.54
CA THR A 143 6.43 -6.53 -9.33
C THR A 143 7.58 -5.78 -8.67
N ALA A 144 7.55 -5.70 -7.34
CA ALA A 144 8.67 -5.25 -6.50
C ALA A 144 8.73 -6.04 -5.19
N GLU A 145 9.90 -6.16 -4.55
CA GLU A 145 9.97 -6.71 -3.19
C GLU A 145 9.51 -5.64 -2.17
N TYR A 146 10.08 -4.44 -2.27
CA TYR A 146 9.72 -3.25 -1.49
C TYR A 146 9.42 -2.08 -2.41
N ALA A 147 8.39 -1.30 -2.09
CA ALA A 147 8.06 -0.05 -2.78
C ALA A 147 7.76 1.04 -1.75
N SER A 148 8.44 2.18 -1.83
CA SER A 148 8.31 3.28 -0.87
C SER A 148 8.39 4.62 -1.55
N PHE A 149 7.30 5.37 -1.49
CA PHE A 149 7.18 6.71 -2.08
C PHE A 149 6.74 7.68 -0.99
N THR A 150 7.64 8.56 -0.56
CA THR A 150 7.37 9.47 0.57
C THR A 150 7.75 10.91 0.27
N GLY A 151 7.16 11.87 0.98
CA GLY A 151 7.58 13.28 0.92
C GLY A 151 6.42 14.28 0.90
N GLY A 152 6.61 15.44 1.52
CA GLY A 152 5.56 16.44 1.74
C GLY A 152 4.89 17.01 0.48
N ASP A 153 5.55 16.94 -0.67
CA ASP A 153 5.07 17.46 -1.95
C ASP A 153 4.61 16.38 -2.94
N LEU A 154 4.56 15.12 -2.51
CA LEU A 154 4.09 14.00 -3.31
C LEU A 154 2.65 14.26 -3.79
N SER A 155 2.47 14.42 -5.10
CA SER A 155 1.19 14.82 -5.70
C SER A 155 0.65 13.78 -6.67
N ARG A 156 1.53 13.12 -7.44
CA ARG A 156 1.14 12.14 -8.44
C ARG A 156 2.10 10.96 -8.48
N ILE A 157 1.55 9.76 -8.35
CA ILE A 157 2.28 8.50 -8.47
C ILE A 157 1.54 7.62 -9.47
N ARG A 158 2.25 7.08 -10.46
CA ARG A 158 1.66 6.18 -11.45
C ARG A 158 2.25 4.79 -11.32
N LEU A 159 1.41 3.85 -10.89
CA LEU A 159 1.75 2.44 -10.68
C LEU A 159 0.69 1.56 -11.36
N ASP A 160 0.26 1.97 -12.56
CA ASP A 160 -0.90 1.46 -13.29
C ASP A 160 -0.88 -0.06 -13.50
N SER A 161 0.33 -0.64 -13.62
CA SER A 161 0.54 -2.07 -13.86
C SER A 161 0.94 -2.87 -12.62
N LEU A 162 1.07 -2.24 -11.45
CA LEU A 162 1.59 -2.88 -10.25
C LEU A 162 0.62 -3.95 -9.77
N ARG A 163 1.08 -5.21 -9.74
CA ARG A 163 0.29 -6.38 -9.35
C ARG A 163 0.68 -6.90 -7.98
N GLU A 164 1.98 -6.90 -7.69
CA GLU A 164 2.53 -7.54 -6.49
C GLU A 164 3.62 -6.68 -5.86
N VAL A 165 3.51 -6.46 -4.54
CA VAL A 165 4.61 -5.95 -3.71
C VAL A 165 4.85 -6.92 -2.56
N ARG A 166 5.90 -7.72 -2.63
CA ARG A 166 6.04 -8.91 -1.77
C ARG A 166 6.15 -8.60 -0.29
N GLN A 167 6.77 -7.50 0.09
CA GLN A 167 7.05 -7.21 1.50
C GLN A 167 6.31 -5.98 1.98
N ARG A 168 6.53 -4.83 1.34
CA ARG A 168 5.98 -3.57 1.88
C ARG A 168 5.78 -2.54 0.79
N LEU A 169 4.56 -2.00 0.73
CA LEU A 169 4.19 -0.83 -0.03
C LEU A 169 3.94 0.35 0.92
N VAL A 170 4.66 1.45 0.73
CA VAL A 170 4.46 2.69 1.48
C VAL A 170 4.17 3.83 0.50
N LEU A 171 3.04 4.50 0.70
CA LEU A 171 2.64 5.69 -0.06
C LEU A 171 2.24 6.77 0.93
N CYS A 172 3.01 7.86 0.97
CA CYS A 172 2.69 8.93 1.90
C CYS A 172 3.19 10.30 1.47
N ASN A 173 2.30 11.29 1.47
CA ASN A 173 2.69 12.67 1.23
C ASN A 173 3.10 13.43 2.51
N LYS A 174 3.72 12.73 3.45
CA LYS A 174 4.38 13.29 4.64
C LYS A 174 5.85 12.87 4.63
N ASN A 175 6.74 13.72 5.14
CA ASN A 175 8.17 13.39 5.22
C ASN A 175 8.36 12.14 6.09
N ALA A 176 8.99 11.11 5.53
CA ALA A 176 9.22 9.81 6.18
C ALA A 176 7.94 9.15 6.76
N CYS A 177 6.76 9.47 6.24
CA CYS A 177 5.47 9.06 6.82
C CYS A 177 5.31 9.43 8.30
N ASN A 178 5.93 10.53 8.74
CA ASN A 178 5.87 10.95 10.15
C ASN A 178 4.48 11.49 10.49
N GLU A 179 3.81 10.84 11.44
CA GLU A 179 2.45 11.17 11.88
C GLU A 179 2.34 12.59 12.46
N SER A 180 3.42 13.12 13.04
CA SER A 180 3.48 14.49 13.58
C SER A 180 3.55 15.59 12.52
N ILE A 181 3.75 15.23 11.24
CA ILE A 181 3.82 16.18 10.14
C ILE A 181 2.48 16.21 9.43
N THR A 182 1.88 17.40 9.30
CA THR A 182 0.64 17.56 8.55
C THR A 182 0.91 17.59 7.05
N ALA A 183 0.15 16.79 6.30
CA ALA A 183 0.21 16.81 4.84
C ALA A 183 -0.43 18.09 4.28
N SER A 184 0.28 18.77 3.37
CA SER A 184 -0.15 20.08 2.88
C SER A 184 -1.23 19.98 1.78
N LYS A 185 -1.03 19.09 0.81
CA LYS A 185 -1.86 18.98 -0.40
C LYS A 185 -2.59 17.63 -0.43
N PRO A 186 -3.82 17.57 -0.97
CA PRO A 186 -4.44 16.28 -1.26
C PRO A 186 -3.65 15.48 -2.31
N PHE A 187 -3.65 14.16 -2.20
CA PHE A 187 -3.11 13.28 -3.24
C PHE A 187 -3.98 12.03 -3.43
N ASP A 188 -4.06 11.57 -4.68
CA ASP A 188 -4.86 10.42 -5.08
C ASP A 188 -4.00 9.15 -5.14
N ILE A 189 -4.57 8.03 -4.70
CA ILE A 189 -3.93 6.72 -4.76
C ILE A 189 -4.79 5.81 -5.63
N SER A 190 -4.26 5.42 -6.79
CA SER A 190 -4.89 4.45 -7.69
C SER A 190 -3.93 3.31 -8.00
N LEU A 191 -4.31 2.10 -7.61
CA LEU A 191 -3.58 0.86 -7.83
C LEU A 191 -4.52 -0.18 -8.47
N PRO A 192 -4.94 0.04 -9.73
CA PRO A 192 -6.05 -0.68 -10.35
C PRO A 192 -5.78 -2.17 -10.60
N ARG A 193 -4.51 -2.57 -10.62
CA ARG A 193 -4.05 -3.93 -10.90
C ARG A 193 -3.45 -4.63 -9.68
N LEU A 194 -3.40 -3.97 -8.53
CA LEU A 194 -2.75 -4.52 -7.35
C LEU A 194 -3.56 -5.70 -6.83
N GLU A 195 -2.97 -6.89 -6.86
CA GLU A 195 -3.60 -8.13 -6.43
C GLU A 195 -3.15 -8.50 -5.02
N SER A 196 -1.85 -8.36 -4.74
CA SER A 196 -1.29 -8.74 -3.44
C SER A 196 -0.14 -7.86 -2.94
N VAL A 197 -0.10 -7.63 -1.63
CA VAL A 197 0.98 -6.90 -0.94
C VAL A 197 1.30 -7.51 0.42
N GLY A 198 2.55 -7.49 0.86
CA GLY A 198 2.95 -7.87 2.23
C GLY A 198 2.35 -6.97 3.29
N THR A 199 2.88 -5.77 3.46
CA THR A 199 2.29 -4.71 4.28
C THR A 199 1.97 -3.49 3.44
N VAL A 200 0.78 -2.93 3.62
CA VAL A 200 0.40 -1.64 3.05
C VAL A 200 0.46 -0.58 4.15
N ARG A 201 1.16 0.53 3.90
CA ARG A 201 1.09 1.74 4.72
C ARG A 201 0.76 2.94 3.83
N LEU A 202 -0.43 3.48 3.99
CA LEU A 202 -0.91 4.68 3.32
C LEU A 202 -1.04 5.77 4.37
N GLY A 203 -0.51 6.95 4.08
CA GLY A 203 -0.55 8.05 5.04
C GLY A 203 -0.67 9.41 4.37
N GLY A 204 -1.26 10.37 5.07
CA GLY A 204 -1.25 11.77 4.64
C GLY A 204 -2.63 12.31 4.31
N ARG A 205 -2.70 13.29 3.40
CA ARG A 205 -3.97 13.92 3.02
C ARG A 205 -4.50 13.25 1.75
N ILE A 206 -5.14 12.09 1.91
CA ILE A 206 -5.57 11.27 0.77
C ILE A 206 -6.93 11.79 0.28
N SER A 207 -7.07 12.03 -1.02
CA SER A 207 -8.34 12.47 -1.63
C SER A 207 -9.17 11.33 -2.22
N SER A 208 -8.51 10.28 -2.70
CA SER A 208 -9.16 9.06 -3.18
C SER A 208 -8.24 7.85 -3.04
N LEU A 209 -8.85 6.68 -2.88
CA LEU A 209 -8.16 5.40 -2.79
C LEU A 209 -8.89 4.35 -3.64
N ASP A 210 -8.21 3.80 -4.64
CA ASP A 210 -8.75 2.77 -5.52
C ASP A 210 -7.81 1.54 -5.59
N MET A 211 -8.31 0.39 -5.15
CA MET A 211 -7.60 -0.91 -5.14
C MET A 211 -8.57 -2.08 -5.45
N PRO A 212 -9.18 -2.11 -6.65
CA PRO A 212 -10.33 -2.99 -6.94
C PRO A 212 -9.94 -4.46 -7.07
N GLN A 213 -8.69 -4.78 -7.37
CA GLN A 213 -8.20 -6.16 -7.51
C GLN A 213 -7.50 -6.69 -6.24
N PHE A 214 -7.35 -5.84 -5.22
CA PHE A 214 -6.61 -6.18 -4.01
C PHE A 214 -7.36 -7.24 -3.23
N ASN A 215 -6.78 -8.44 -3.21
CA ASN A 215 -7.45 -9.63 -2.73
C ASN A 215 -6.74 -10.31 -1.57
N LYS A 216 -5.43 -10.08 -1.41
CA LYS A 216 -4.61 -10.80 -0.46
C LYS A 216 -3.48 -9.95 0.10
N VAL A 217 -3.35 -9.99 1.42
CA VAL A 217 -2.12 -9.58 2.11
C VAL A 217 -1.16 -10.79 2.11
N SER A 218 0.00 -10.68 1.45
CA SER A 218 0.96 -11.79 1.29
C SER A 218 2.41 -11.31 1.31
N GLY A 219 3.27 -11.98 2.08
CA GLY A 219 4.71 -11.71 2.12
C GLY A 219 5.47 -12.78 2.92
N ASN A 220 6.71 -12.53 3.30
CA ASN A 220 7.55 -13.52 3.96
C ASN A 220 8.14 -12.99 5.29
N GLY A 221 7.77 -13.59 6.43
CA GLY A 221 8.27 -13.25 7.77
C GLY A 221 7.19 -12.72 8.72
N GLY A 222 7.41 -12.81 10.05
CA GLY A 222 6.38 -12.54 11.07
C GLY A 222 5.96 -11.08 11.29
N GLU A 223 6.62 -10.10 10.66
CA GLU A 223 6.46 -8.67 10.97
C GLU A 223 5.80 -7.84 9.85
N PHE A 224 5.44 -8.44 8.71
CA PHE A 224 5.08 -7.70 7.49
C PHE A 224 3.73 -8.09 6.86
N TYR A 225 2.66 -8.27 7.65
CA TYR A 225 1.32 -8.62 7.14
C TYR A 225 0.19 -7.68 7.57
N GLY A 226 0.34 -6.39 7.27
CA GLY A 226 -0.59 -5.37 7.73
C GLY A 226 -1.26 -4.57 6.63
N PHE A 227 -2.40 -3.99 6.94
CA PHE A 227 -2.95 -2.86 6.19
C PHE A 227 -3.09 -1.68 7.14
N ARG A 228 -2.41 -0.56 6.86
CA ARG A 228 -2.53 0.68 7.61
C ARG A 228 -2.91 1.81 6.68
N LEU A 229 -3.98 2.50 7.01
CA LEU A 229 -4.41 3.75 6.40
C LEU A 229 -4.55 4.80 7.50
N ASP A 230 -3.78 5.87 7.40
CA ASP A 230 -3.92 7.07 8.25
C ASP A 230 -4.14 8.29 7.34
N THR A 231 -5.40 8.71 7.17
CA THR A 231 -5.73 9.93 6.43
C THR A 231 -6.06 11.08 7.37
N GLU A 232 -5.72 12.31 7.00
CA GLU A 232 -6.08 13.50 7.77
C GLU A 232 -6.30 14.72 6.87
N GLY A 233 -7.26 15.58 7.24
CA GLY A 233 -7.48 16.88 6.59
C GLY A 233 -7.94 16.79 5.13
N GLY A 234 -8.22 15.58 4.64
CA GLY A 234 -8.73 15.29 3.31
C GLY A 234 -10.26 15.37 3.23
N PRO A 235 -10.83 15.17 2.03
CA PRO A 235 -12.25 14.84 1.93
C PRO A 235 -12.53 13.49 2.58
N THR A 236 -13.79 13.25 2.90
CA THR A 236 -14.24 11.94 3.38
C THR A 236 -13.96 10.84 2.34
N LEU A 237 -13.28 9.77 2.75
CA LEU A 237 -12.90 8.64 1.91
C LEU A 237 -13.94 7.52 1.94
N ASN A 238 -14.30 7.06 0.75
CA ASN A 238 -15.11 5.85 0.57
C ASN A 238 -14.17 4.68 0.30
N LEU A 239 -14.07 3.77 1.26
CA LEU A 239 -13.16 2.63 1.20
C LEU A 239 -13.91 1.41 0.67
N THR A 240 -13.48 0.91 -0.49
CA THR A 240 -14.06 -0.29 -1.10
C THR A 240 -12.97 -1.28 -1.48
N PHE A 241 -13.01 -2.46 -0.87
CA PHE A 241 -12.09 -3.57 -1.15
C PHE A 241 -12.89 -4.81 -1.58
N PRO A 242 -13.33 -4.89 -2.85
CA PRO A 242 -14.33 -5.86 -3.27
C PRO A 242 -13.79 -7.30 -3.31
N GLN A 243 -12.48 -7.48 -3.48
CA GLN A 243 -11.85 -8.80 -3.58
C GLN A 243 -11.10 -9.22 -2.30
N LEU A 244 -10.93 -8.31 -1.32
CA LEU A 244 -10.14 -8.56 -0.13
C LEU A 244 -10.83 -9.61 0.75
N ARG A 245 -10.13 -10.73 1.00
CA ARG A 245 -10.69 -11.86 1.74
C ARG A 245 -10.40 -11.83 3.24
N GLY A 246 -9.31 -11.19 3.62
CA GLY A 246 -8.79 -11.17 4.97
C GLY A 246 -7.43 -10.47 5.05
N VAL A 247 -7.03 -10.12 6.26
CA VAL A 247 -5.68 -9.66 6.60
C VAL A 247 -5.16 -10.53 7.73
N TYR A 248 -3.88 -10.88 7.70
CA TYR A 248 -3.30 -11.86 8.62
C TYR A 248 -2.81 -11.28 9.95
N SER A 249 -2.23 -10.06 10.00
CA SER A 249 -1.69 -9.51 11.27
C SER A 249 -2.51 -8.35 11.81
N TYR A 250 -2.76 -7.32 11.01
CA TYR A 250 -3.62 -6.22 11.44
C TYR A 250 -4.18 -5.44 10.26
N MET A 251 -5.37 -4.89 10.43
CA MET A 251 -5.94 -3.86 9.58
C MET A 251 -6.28 -2.65 10.46
N SER A 252 -5.64 -1.51 10.20
CA SER A 252 -5.85 -0.26 10.92
C SER A 252 -6.30 0.81 9.93
N LEU A 253 -7.51 1.33 10.13
CA LEU A 253 -8.11 2.38 9.32
C LEU A 253 -8.39 3.58 10.22
N ALA A 254 -7.75 4.72 9.94
CA ALA A 254 -7.91 5.94 10.70
C ALA A 254 -8.12 7.15 9.80
N GLY A 255 -9.01 8.06 10.22
CA GLY A 255 -9.26 9.36 9.57
C GLY A 255 -10.69 9.57 9.09
N GLU A 256 -10.87 10.48 8.12
CA GLU A 256 -12.18 10.86 7.58
C GLU A 256 -12.76 9.76 6.67
N ILE A 257 -13.29 8.68 7.25
CA ILE A 257 -13.88 7.54 6.51
C ILE A 257 -15.40 7.72 6.42
N GLY A 258 -15.95 7.76 5.20
CA GLY A 258 -17.39 7.93 4.98
C GLY A 258 -18.14 6.64 4.68
N SER A 259 -17.45 5.65 4.15
CA SER A 259 -18.00 4.31 3.98
C SER A 259 -16.89 3.28 3.96
N LEU A 260 -17.23 2.07 4.41
CA LEU A 260 -16.34 0.92 4.42
C LEU A 260 -17.07 -0.29 3.85
N SER A 261 -16.63 -0.78 2.69
CA SER A 261 -17.24 -1.91 2.00
C SER A 261 -16.20 -2.97 1.68
N MET A 262 -16.35 -4.15 2.28
CA MET A 262 -15.46 -5.30 2.09
C MET A 262 -16.28 -6.60 2.01
N PRO A 263 -17.04 -6.82 0.91
CA PRO A 263 -18.05 -7.88 0.83
C PRO A 263 -17.51 -9.30 0.95
N ASN A 264 -16.22 -9.51 0.65
CA ASN A 264 -15.56 -10.81 0.72
C ASN A 264 -14.70 -11.00 1.99
N PHE A 265 -14.70 -10.01 2.90
CA PHE A 265 -13.86 -9.98 4.08
C PHE A 265 -14.48 -10.79 5.22
N LYS A 266 -14.17 -12.09 5.23
CA LYS A 266 -14.83 -13.07 6.10
C LYS A 266 -13.97 -13.53 7.26
N ASN A 267 -12.66 -13.56 7.09
CA ASN A 267 -11.75 -14.17 8.06
C ASN A 267 -10.57 -13.25 8.38
N THR A 268 -10.45 -12.90 9.65
CA THR A 268 -9.33 -12.13 10.23
C THR A 268 -8.76 -12.86 11.45
N THR A 269 -8.73 -14.19 11.44
CA THR A 269 -8.05 -14.97 12.49
C THR A 269 -6.57 -14.60 12.51
N GLN A 270 -6.00 -14.46 13.71
CA GLN A 270 -4.62 -13.99 13.95
C GLN A 270 -4.41 -12.49 13.67
N SER A 271 -5.50 -11.75 13.45
CA SER A 271 -5.47 -10.36 13.04
C SER A 271 -6.35 -9.46 13.91
N ARG A 272 -5.90 -8.21 14.06
CA ARG A 272 -6.67 -7.14 14.70
C ARG A 272 -7.25 -6.20 13.67
N LEU A 273 -8.57 -6.00 13.69
CA LEU A 273 -9.24 -4.92 12.97
C LEU A 273 -9.42 -3.71 13.89
N THR A 274 -8.78 -2.60 13.55
CA THR A 274 -8.94 -1.32 14.22
C THR A 274 -9.52 -0.29 13.24
N VAL A 275 -10.64 0.33 13.61
CA VAL A 275 -11.22 1.45 12.88
C VAL A 275 -11.31 2.65 13.83
N ASN A 276 -10.78 3.79 13.41
CA ASN A 276 -10.86 5.06 14.14
C ASN A 276 -11.38 6.15 13.19
N ALA A 277 -12.70 6.35 13.18
CA ALA A 277 -13.36 7.24 12.24
C ALA A 277 -13.48 8.66 12.82
N SER A 278 -13.05 9.67 12.07
CA SER A 278 -13.30 11.09 12.38
C SER A 278 -14.50 11.68 11.63
N SER A 279 -15.26 10.83 10.95
CA SER A 279 -16.50 11.15 10.24
C SER A 279 -17.53 10.09 10.57
N VAL A 280 -18.82 10.44 10.49
CA VAL A 280 -19.92 9.52 10.79
C VAL A 280 -19.81 8.27 9.93
N LEU A 281 -19.66 7.11 10.57
CA LEU A 281 -19.43 5.83 9.91
C LEU A 281 -20.40 4.76 10.41
N ASP A 282 -21.12 4.15 9.47
CA ASP A 282 -21.83 2.89 9.66
C ASP A 282 -20.88 1.72 9.39
N ILE A 283 -20.83 0.76 10.33
CA ILE A 283 -20.08 -0.48 10.17
C ILE A 283 -21.05 -1.62 9.90
N ASN A 284 -20.99 -2.16 8.69
CA ASN A 284 -21.69 -3.40 8.30
C ASN A 284 -20.73 -4.30 7.53
N LEU A 285 -20.13 -5.27 8.23
CA LEU A 285 -19.09 -6.12 7.65
C LEU A 285 -19.47 -7.62 7.74
N PRO A 286 -19.24 -8.41 6.67
CA PRO A 286 -19.62 -9.82 6.62
C PRO A 286 -18.60 -10.74 7.30
N ILE A 287 -17.94 -10.27 8.37
CA ILE A 287 -16.93 -11.02 9.11
C ILE A 287 -17.58 -12.24 9.76
N GLU A 288 -16.95 -13.40 9.59
CA GLU A 288 -17.36 -14.66 10.23
C GLU A 288 -16.46 -14.98 11.42
N PHE A 289 -15.15 -14.71 11.32
CA PHE A 289 -14.16 -14.99 12.35
C PHE A 289 -13.18 -13.83 12.48
N ALA A 290 -12.97 -13.37 13.71
CA ALA A 290 -11.95 -12.38 14.06
C ALA A 290 -11.36 -12.72 15.44
N ASP A 291 -10.14 -12.25 15.72
CA ASP A 291 -9.60 -12.31 17.09
C ASP A 291 -10.01 -11.01 17.81
N ASP A 292 -9.50 -9.88 17.35
CA ASP A 292 -9.76 -8.57 17.93
C ASP A 292 -10.45 -7.63 16.92
N ILE A 293 -11.56 -7.01 17.33
CA ILE A 293 -12.20 -5.89 16.65
C ILE A 293 -12.24 -4.70 17.60
N SER A 294 -11.73 -3.55 17.16
CA SER A 294 -11.74 -2.31 17.93
C SER A 294 -12.23 -1.15 17.08
N LEU A 295 -13.36 -0.58 17.46
CA LEU A 295 -14.04 0.51 16.75
C LEU A 295 -14.04 1.77 17.63
N TYR A 296 -13.53 2.87 17.09
CA TYR A 296 -13.38 4.15 17.77
C TYR A 296 -13.90 5.30 16.91
N GLY A 297 -14.27 6.38 17.59
CA GLY A 297 -14.59 7.66 16.93
C GLY A 297 -16.07 7.80 16.60
N ASP A 298 -16.39 8.39 15.47
CA ASP A 298 -17.76 8.80 15.12
C ASP A 298 -18.56 7.63 14.49
N ILE A 299 -18.82 6.59 15.27
CA ILE A 299 -19.51 5.37 14.81
C ILE A 299 -21.02 5.47 15.04
N SER A 300 -21.84 5.44 13.99
CA SER A 300 -23.30 5.56 14.09
C SER A 300 -24.03 4.25 14.34
N SER A 301 -23.44 3.13 13.90
CA SER A 301 -24.09 1.82 13.87
C SER A 301 -23.05 0.73 13.67
N VAL A 302 -23.29 -0.45 14.24
CA VAL A 302 -22.41 -1.61 14.15
C VAL A 302 -23.21 -2.87 13.88
N GLN A 303 -22.89 -3.57 12.80
CA GLN A 303 -23.51 -4.81 12.37
C GLN A 303 -22.45 -5.79 11.87
N PHE A 304 -22.45 -6.99 12.46
CA PHE A 304 -21.65 -8.13 12.01
C PHE A 304 -22.57 -9.34 11.81
N PRO A 305 -23.40 -9.35 10.74
CA PRO A 305 -24.52 -10.29 10.61
C PRO A 305 -24.10 -11.77 10.52
N ASN A 306 -22.85 -12.05 10.19
CA ASN A 306 -22.33 -13.41 9.99
C ASN A 306 -21.32 -13.84 11.08
N LEU A 307 -21.14 -13.04 12.14
CA LEU A 307 -20.09 -13.25 13.13
C LEU A 307 -20.34 -14.53 13.93
N LYS A 308 -19.42 -15.49 13.82
CA LYS A 308 -19.49 -16.77 14.55
C LYS A 308 -18.54 -16.81 15.74
N HIS A 309 -17.46 -16.05 15.67
CA HIS A 309 -16.42 -16.03 16.70
C HIS A 309 -15.68 -14.69 16.71
N VAL A 310 -15.47 -14.18 17.92
CA VAL A 310 -14.59 -13.05 18.23
C VAL A 310 -14.00 -13.25 19.62
N ASP A 311 -12.71 -12.99 19.82
CA ASP A 311 -12.08 -13.04 21.15
C ASP A 311 -12.35 -11.74 21.91
N SER A 312 -12.27 -10.60 21.22
CA SER A 312 -12.52 -9.27 21.78
C SER A 312 -13.15 -8.33 20.76
N LEU A 313 -14.25 -7.68 21.14
CA LEU A 313 -14.93 -6.65 20.35
C LEU A 313 -15.17 -5.44 21.24
N ASN A 314 -14.46 -4.35 20.96
CA ASN A 314 -14.58 -3.09 21.69
C ASN A 314 -15.14 -1.99 20.79
N ILE A 315 -16.26 -1.40 21.19
CA ILE A 315 -16.89 -0.25 20.52
C ILE A 315 -16.81 0.95 21.45
N ASN A 316 -16.21 2.03 20.98
CA ASN A 316 -16.20 3.32 21.66
C ASN A 316 -16.61 4.43 20.70
N SER A 317 -17.89 4.80 20.74
CA SER A 317 -18.47 5.82 19.87
C SER A 317 -18.54 7.20 20.53
N ASN A 318 -18.14 8.22 19.78
CA ASN A 318 -18.39 9.62 20.11
C ASN A 318 -19.84 10.05 19.82
N LEU A 319 -20.61 9.23 19.11
CA LEU A 319 -22.01 9.47 18.79
C LEU A 319 -22.93 8.73 19.76
N GLU A 320 -24.20 9.11 19.77
CA GLU A 320 -25.23 8.39 20.53
C GLU A 320 -25.52 7.04 19.86
N LEU A 321 -24.92 5.98 20.43
CA LEU A 321 -25.16 4.59 20.06
C LEU A 321 -25.91 3.86 21.19
N ASP A 322 -26.96 3.12 20.83
CA ASP A 322 -27.65 2.21 21.76
C ASP A 322 -26.79 0.96 22.00
N CYS A 323 -25.91 1.06 22.99
CA CYS A 323 -24.97 0.00 23.34
C CYS A 323 -25.66 -1.26 23.87
N ASP A 324 -26.78 -1.14 24.58
CA ASP A 324 -27.52 -2.30 25.11
C ASP A 324 -28.09 -3.13 23.95
N SER A 325 -28.79 -2.47 23.01
CA SER A 325 -29.33 -3.13 21.81
C SER A 325 -28.24 -3.68 20.89
N THR A 326 -27.13 -2.96 20.74
CA THR A 326 -25.99 -3.40 19.92
C THR A 326 -25.36 -4.66 20.51
N LEU A 327 -25.11 -4.69 21.82
CA LEU A 327 -24.54 -5.86 22.49
C LEU A 327 -25.52 -7.05 22.49
N ASP A 328 -26.82 -6.83 22.71
CA ASP A 328 -27.83 -7.90 22.62
C ASP A 328 -27.86 -8.54 21.23
N THR A 329 -27.78 -7.73 20.16
CA THR A 329 -27.75 -8.21 18.77
C THR A 329 -26.48 -9.05 18.52
N LEU A 330 -25.32 -8.59 19.00
CA LEU A 330 -24.06 -9.33 18.87
C LEU A 330 -24.09 -10.65 19.65
N ALA A 331 -24.66 -10.65 20.86
CA ALA A 331 -24.85 -11.83 21.70
C ALA A 331 -25.70 -12.90 21.02
N MET A 332 -26.84 -12.47 20.45
CA MET A 332 -27.72 -13.36 19.68
C MET A 332 -27.00 -13.95 18.47
N THR A 333 -26.17 -13.15 17.79
CA THR A 333 -25.42 -13.59 16.61
C THR A 333 -24.34 -14.61 16.97
N LEU A 334 -23.62 -14.38 18.08
CA LEU A 334 -22.58 -15.28 18.60
C LEU A 334 -23.14 -16.51 19.34
N ASN A 335 -24.44 -16.54 19.63
CA ASN A 335 -25.08 -17.54 20.49
C ASN A 335 -24.40 -17.63 21.88
N THR A 336 -23.97 -16.49 22.42
CA THR A 336 -23.35 -16.37 23.74
C THR A 336 -24.19 -15.48 24.65
N THR A 337 -24.11 -15.72 25.96
CA THR A 337 -24.66 -14.80 26.98
C THR A 337 -23.58 -13.79 27.33
N VAL A 338 -23.80 -12.50 27.09
CA VAL A 338 -22.82 -11.45 27.44
C VAL A 338 -22.70 -11.33 28.96
N GLY A 339 -21.57 -11.75 29.51
CA GLY A 339 -21.14 -11.53 30.88
C GLY A 339 -20.02 -10.49 30.96
N SER A 340 -19.75 -9.97 32.16
CA SER A 340 -18.54 -9.18 32.41
C SER A 340 -17.31 -10.08 32.23
N GLY A 341 -16.53 -9.83 31.17
CA GLY A 341 -15.31 -10.59 30.85
C GLY A 341 -15.32 -11.31 29.50
N ASP A 342 -16.45 -11.33 28.78
CA ASP A 342 -16.63 -12.10 27.53
C ASP A 342 -16.10 -11.38 26.27
N GLY A 343 -15.12 -10.50 26.43
CA GLY A 343 -14.49 -9.80 25.30
C GLY A 343 -15.35 -8.73 24.60
N LEU A 344 -16.65 -8.63 24.88
CA LEU A 344 -17.54 -7.62 24.29
C LEU A 344 -17.66 -6.37 25.18
N SER A 345 -17.40 -5.18 24.63
CA SER A 345 -17.62 -3.90 25.31
C SER A 345 -18.15 -2.82 24.37
N CYS A 346 -19.07 -2.00 24.87
CA CYS A 346 -19.60 -0.85 24.15
C CYS A 346 -19.71 0.38 25.06
N THR A 347 -19.16 1.51 24.63
CA THR A 347 -19.28 2.82 25.26
C THR A 347 -19.69 3.88 24.24
N SER A 348 -20.52 4.82 24.67
CA SER A 348 -21.12 5.87 23.83
C SER A 348 -21.13 7.20 24.60
N SER A 349 -20.94 8.33 23.92
CA SER A 349 -20.76 9.66 24.54
C SER A 349 -21.96 10.15 25.35
N ASN A 350 -23.16 9.57 25.15
CA ASN A 350 -24.37 9.87 25.92
C ASN A 350 -25.24 8.63 26.26
N GLY A 351 -24.92 7.44 25.75
CA GLY A 351 -25.74 6.22 25.93
C GLY A 351 -25.58 5.47 27.26
N GLY A 352 -24.70 5.95 28.15
CA GLY A 352 -24.26 5.19 29.33
C GLY A 352 -23.32 4.04 28.95
N SER A 353 -22.46 3.63 29.88
CA SER A 353 -21.74 2.36 29.75
C SER A 353 -22.74 1.22 29.94
N ALA A 354 -22.91 0.36 28.95
CA ALA A 354 -23.75 -0.82 29.10
C ALA A 354 -23.23 -1.66 30.28
N LYS A 355 -24.12 -1.94 31.24
CA LYS A 355 -23.84 -2.94 32.29
C LYS A 355 -24.08 -4.32 31.69
N PRO A 356 -23.34 -5.37 32.10
CA PRO A 356 -23.62 -6.73 31.65
C PRO A 356 -25.11 -7.04 31.85
N PRO A 357 -25.79 -7.69 30.89
CA PRO A 357 -27.19 -8.04 31.04
C PRO A 357 -27.39 -8.80 32.35
N LYS A 358 -28.39 -8.38 33.13
CA LYS A 358 -28.76 -9.08 34.35
C LYS A 358 -29.00 -10.54 33.98
N SER A 359 -28.18 -11.43 34.53
CA SER A 359 -28.38 -12.87 34.48
C SER A 359 -29.86 -13.15 34.76
N ARG A 360 -30.61 -13.62 33.75
CA ARG A 360 -31.88 -14.28 34.01
C ARG A 360 -31.51 -15.57 34.72
N LEU A 361 -31.55 -15.53 36.05
CA LEU A 361 -31.70 -16.72 36.88
C LEU A 361 -32.94 -17.43 36.35
N VAL A 362 -32.72 -18.42 35.47
CA VAL A 362 -33.72 -19.45 35.22
C VAL A 362 -33.90 -20.14 36.56
N SER A 363 -34.98 -19.77 37.25
CA SER A 363 -35.37 -20.38 38.51
C SER A 363 -35.51 -21.89 38.28
N TRP A 364 -34.55 -22.66 38.79
CA TRP A 364 -34.56 -24.13 38.82
C TRP A 364 -35.58 -24.72 39.82
N TRP A 365 -36.55 -23.93 40.30
CA TRP A 365 -37.50 -24.34 41.34
C TRP A 365 -38.63 -25.27 40.89
N VAL A 366 -38.65 -25.76 39.63
CA VAL A 366 -39.74 -26.62 39.14
C VAL A 366 -39.36 -28.12 39.05
N LEU A 367 -38.11 -28.52 39.32
CA LEU A 367 -37.68 -29.93 39.16
C LEU A 367 -37.41 -30.71 40.46
N LEU A 368 -37.65 -30.15 41.65
CA LEU A 368 -37.43 -30.82 42.94
C LEU A 368 -38.71 -31.25 43.68
N GLY A 369 -39.88 -31.18 43.04
CA GLY A 369 -41.18 -31.46 43.68
C GLY A 369 -41.75 -32.87 43.52
N TRP A 370 -41.06 -33.82 42.86
CA TRP A 370 -41.67 -35.10 42.46
C TRP A 370 -40.98 -36.38 42.98
N LEU A 371 -40.07 -36.29 43.96
CA LEU A 371 -39.27 -37.45 44.40
C LEU A 371 -39.28 -37.78 45.89
N VAL A 372 -40.29 -37.34 46.66
CA VAL A 372 -40.49 -37.79 48.04
C VAL A 372 -41.97 -38.06 48.32
N CYS A 373 -42.44 -39.25 47.93
CA CYS A 373 -43.61 -39.93 48.51
C CYS A 373 -43.65 -41.37 47.99
N LEU A 374 -42.74 -42.21 48.46
CA LEU A 374 -42.82 -43.68 48.42
C LEU A 374 -41.83 -44.23 49.46
N SER A 375 -42.29 -44.26 50.71
CA SER A 375 -41.83 -45.13 51.81
C SER A 375 -42.89 -45.07 52.91
#